data_AF-A0A2H0V285-F1
#
_entry.id   AF-A0A2H0V285-F1
#
_cell.length_a   1.000
_cell.length_b   1.000
_cell.length_c   1.000
_cell.angle_alpha   90.00
_cell.angle_beta   90.00
_cell.angle_gamma   90.00
#
_symmetry.space_group_name_H-M   'P 1'
#
loop_
_entity.id
_entity.type
_entity.pdbx_description
1 polymer ?
#
loop_
_entity_poly.entity_id
_entity_poly.type
_entity_poly.pdbx_seq_one_letter_code
_entity_poly.pdbx_strand_id
1 'polypeptide(L)'
;MPRYIDGVKRIKKRSSPAAKEPAAEEDAREKQISLERNVFFDGVKLSAGKLFNSIQKKKKAVINKLKDRKEHQEEKKEKKLKEDFRGEAAEEISEFFKKEEPSSSGENNNHFPIFNFFRFAEKSEKQKLKEECKKNKMALKQQWREREEQERLAKISRDKKERDERQNSIAEQAKRHRERLRQNKEMARKAKAKIKAERLASKLRKKEEREKIKGEGKKRWLIFKEKNQSRRVKKKKQFFIGLKKQSKKIALAGAAAIIIFLAAAGALSYFVYGPYAQNKYAELLAQKFHFPAVVVNYRPVSYSAYINESRLMGDYYLAEAKNKEQSDKIPADINGLIKEEIIVKSILDSLARHYNIKLETQDTNNWFQKLAEQQGGADVFLDKIYNSYGLTKDIFAEKVVYYEALKEKLKEKFIGDQGLHKGAYLRMEKVQKLLDKNKDNFEDYAQKYSEDIHALKGGDIGYIKLSGMGGKLKEAVLGLQAGNVSGIIKEEDKYYIIKVYDIKDGRAGQEVWLKQITIFTNYTFEKYLEDLRSQAKVWTLINH
;
A
#
# COMPACT_ATOMS: atom_id res chain seq x y z
N MET A 1 75.56 38.18 -54.45
CA MET A 1 75.19 38.06 -55.89
C MET A 1 74.00 37.09 -56.00
N PRO A 2 73.05 37.30 -56.93
CA PRO A 2 71.68 37.80 -56.62
C PRO A 2 70.56 36.72 -56.67
N ARG A 3 69.23 36.96 -56.50
CA ARG A 3 68.32 38.15 -56.39
C ARG A 3 67.01 37.72 -55.65
N TYR A 4 66.32 38.58 -54.86
CA TYR A 4 65.02 39.28 -55.14
C TYR A 4 63.76 38.41 -55.46
N ILE A 5 62.52 38.76 -55.07
CA ILE A 5 62.01 39.72 -54.05
C ILE A 5 60.51 39.42 -53.68
N ASP A 6 60.11 39.87 -52.49
CA ASP A 6 58.79 40.22 -51.90
C ASP A 6 57.42 39.62 -52.29
N GLY A 7 56.56 39.52 -51.26
CA GLY A 7 55.11 39.27 -51.36
C GLY A 7 54.34 39.32 -50.02
N VAL A 8 54.70 40.21 -49.08
CA VAL A 8 54.17 40.22 -47.70
C VAL A 8 52.69 40.69 -47.63
N LYS A 9 51.84 39.95 -46.89
CA LYS A 9 50.70 40.57 -46.18
C LYS A 9 50.33 39.86 -44.86
N ARG A 10 50.43 40.65 -43.78
CA ARG A 10 50.14 40.36 -42.37
C ARG A 10 48.85 39.55 -42.12
N ILE A 11 48.93 38.53 -41.25
CA ILE A 11 47.86 38.20 -40.30
C ILE A 11 48.50 38.04 -38.91
N LYS A 12 47.99 38.79 -37.92
CA LYS A 12 48.48 38.73 -36.53
C LYS A 12 48.15 37.37 -35.91
N LYS A 13 49.12 36.72 -35.25
CA LYS A 13 48.83 35.66 -34.27
C LYS A 13 47.93 36.25 -33.17
N ARG A 14 46.64 35.91 -33.17
CA ARG A 14 45.80 36.00 -31.97
C ARG A 14 45.82 34.64 -31.30
N SER A 15 46.60 34.53 -30.23
CA SER A 15 46.42 33.47 -29.23
C SER A 15 45.04 33.66 -28.60
N SER A 16 44.07 32.83 -28.98
CA SER A 16 42.81 32.76 -28.25
C SER A 16 43.06 32.03 -26.93
N PRO A 17 42.76 32.63 -25.77
CA PRO A 17 42.88 31.92 -24.50
C PRO A 17 41.85 30.79 -24.46
N ALA A 18 42.26 29.63 -23.94
CA ALA A 18 41.34 28.55 -23.62
C ALA A 18 40.49 28.99 -22.42
N ALA A 19 39.23 29.32 -22.66
CA ALA A 19 38.28 29.59 -21.60
C ALA A 19 37.95 28.28 -20.87
N LYS A 20 38.55 28.08 -19.70
CA LYS A 20 38.01 27.18 -18.68
C LYS A 20 36.75 27.84 -18.11
N GLU A 21 35.57 27.44 -18.57
CA GLU A 21 34.35 27.70 -17.80
C GLU A 21 34.41 26.88 -16.50
N PRO A 22 34.24 27.51 -15.31
CA PRO A 22 34.29 26.79 -14.05
C PRO A 22 32.96 26.08 -13.79
N ALA A 23 33.03 24.77 -13.49
CA ALA A 23 31.87 23.94 -13.15
C ALA A 23 31.01 24.47 -11.98
N ALA A 24 31.52 25.44 -11.20
CA ALA A 24 30.77 26.13 -10.15
C ALA A 24 29.60 26.99 -10.66
N GLU A 25 29.64 27.50 -11.90
CA GLU A 25 28.59 28.40 -12.41
C GLU A 25 27.34 27.64 -12.92
N GLU A 26 27.53 26.40 -13.40
CA GLU A 26 26.43 25.51 -13.79
C GLU A 26 25.70 24.98 -12.54
N ASP A 27 26.48 24.60 -11.51
CA ASP A 27 26.01 24.18 -10.18
C ASP A 27 25.21 25.29 -9.46
N ALA A 28 25.63 26.55 -9.62
CA ALA A 28 24.91 27.72 -9.11
C ALA A 28 23.55 27.92 -9.83
N ARG A 29 23.50 27.73 -11.16
CA ARG A 29 22.26 27.83 -11.95
C ARG A 29 21.28 26.71 -11.63
N GLU A 30 21.73 25.47 -11.45
CA GLU A 30 20.85 24.38 -11.01
C GLU A 30 20.29 24.62 -9.60
N LYS A 31 21.12 25.11 -8.66
CA LYS A 31 20.67 25.51 -7.32
C LYS A 31 19.61 26.61 -7.39
N GLN A 32 19.81 27.66 -8.19
CA GLN A 32 18.84 28.75 -8.33
C GLN A 32 17.52 28.30 -8.97
N ILE A 33 17.56 27.44 -10.00
CA ILE A 33 16.37 26.84 -10.61
C ILE A 33 15.63 25.92 -9.62
N SER A 34 16.35 25.23 -8.72
CA SER A 34 15.72 24.42 -7.66
C SER A 34 15.01 25.27 -6.61
N LEU A 35 15.60 26.42 -6.24
CA LEU A 35 15.04 27.39 -5.31
C LEU A 35 13.78 28.05 -5.86
N GLU A 36 13.81 28.57 -7.09
CA GLU A 36 12.62 29.17 -7.73
C GLU A 36 11.48 28.16 -7.90
N ARG A 37 11.81 26.90 -8.23
CA ARG A 37 10.81 25.82 -8.32
C ARG A 37 10.18 25.52 -6.95
N ASN A 38 10.96 25.48 -5.87
CA ASN A 38 10.45 25.26 -4.52
C ASN A 38 9.56 26.42 -4.03
N VAL A 39 9.98 27.67 -4.24
CA VAL A 39 9.17 28.87 -3.89
C VAL A 39 7.84 28.88 -4.62
N PHE A 40 7.80 28.49 -5.90
CA PHE A 40 6.55 28.37 -6.66
C PHE A 40 5.62 27.28 -6.10
N PHE A 41 6.16 26.09 -5.78
CA PHE A 41 5.35 25.00 -5.21
C PHE A 41 4.83 25.33 -3.80
N ASP A 42 5.61 26.00 -2.96
CA ASP A 42 5.19 26.35 -1.60
C ASP A 42 4.20 27.53 -1.59
N GLY A 43 4.30 28.48 -2.51
CA GLY A 43 3.25 29.50 -2.72
C GLY A 43 1.88 28.89 -3.09
N VAL A 44 1.88 27.88 -3.96
CA VAL A 44 0.66 27.14 -4.34
C VAL A 44 0.11 26.31 -3.16
N LYS A 45 0.96 25.65 -2.37
CA LYS A 45 0.55 24.94 -1.14
C LYS A 45 -0.03 25.90 -0.10
N LEU A 46 0.59 27.06 0.13
CA LEU A 46 0.11 28.06 1.10
C LEU A 46 -1.26 28.63 0.73
N SER A 47 -1.51 28.88 -0.57
CA SER A 47 -2.82 29.31 -1.06
C SER A 47 -3.89 28.24 -0.85
N ALA A 48 -3.60 26.98 -1.23
CA ALA A 48 -4.53 25.86 -1.04
C ALA A 48 -4.80 25.56 0.45
N GLY A 49 -3.78 25.64 1.31
CA GLY A 49 -3.90 25.44 2.75
C GLY A 49 -4.75 26.51 3.44
N LYS A 50 -4.60 27.79 3.05
CA LYS A 50 -5.44 28.89 3.56
C LYS A 50 -6.90 28.69 3.16
N LEU A 51 -7.17 28.28 1.92
CA LEU A 51 -8.53 27.98 1.44
C LEU A 51 -9.15 26.79 2.19
N PHE A 52 -8.39 25.71 2.39
CA PHE A 52 -8.82 24.52 3.13
C PHE A 52 -9.14 24.85 4.60
N ASN A 53 -8.26 25.57 5.29
CA ASN A 53 -8.48 25.97 6.68
C ASN A 53 -9.69 26.92 6.84
N SER A 54 -9.94 27.81 5.88
CA SER A 54 -11.15 28.65 5.87
C SER A 54 -12.43 27.82 5.75
N ILE A 55 -12.43 26.80 4.88
CA ILE A 55 -13.55 25.85 4.73
C ILE A 55 -13.75 25.02 6.01
N GLN A 56 -12.68 24.51 6.62
CA GLN A 56 -12.77 23.77 7.90
C GLN A 56 -13.28 24.66 9.04
N LYS A 57 -12.82 25.91 9.13
CA LYS A 57 -13.28 26.87 10.16
C LYS A 57 -14.77 27.21 10.00
N LYS A 58 -15.25 27.42 8.77
CA LYS A 58 -16.68 27.59 8.47
C LYS A 58 -17.50 26.33 8.79
N LYS A 59 -17.00 25.14 8.45
CA LYS A 59 -17.65 23.86 8.76
C LYS A 59 -17.76 23.62 10.27
N LYS A 60 -16.70 23.89 11.04
CA LYS A 60 -16.68 23.78 12.51
C LYS A 60 -17.62 24.79 13.17
N ALA A 61 -17.69 26.03 12.66
CA ALA A 61 -18.64 27.03 13.15
C ALA A 61 -20.11 26.62 12.92
N VAL A 62 -20.45 26.03 11.76
CA VAL A 62 -21.80 25.50 11.50
C VAL A 62 -22.11 24.30 12.42
N ILE A 63 -21.14 23.41 12.66
CA ILE A 63 -21.33 22.26 13.56
C ILE A 63 -21.57 22.72 15.01
N ASN A 64 -20.78 23.66 15.53
CA ASN A 64 -21.02 24.21 16.86
C ASN A 64 -22.39 24.89 16.94
N LYS A 65 -22.74 25.77 15.99
CA LYS A 65 -24.04 26.46 15.95
C LYS A 65 -25.25 25.50 15.83
N LEU A 66 -25.04 24.27 15.38
CA LEU A 66 -26.05 23.19 15.39
C LEU A 66 -26.05 22.39 16.70
N LYS A 67 -24.91 22.27 17.40
CA LYS A 67 -24.77 21.63 18.71
C LYS A 67 -25.37 22.52 19.80
N ASP A 68 -25.00 23.79 19.83
CA ASP A 68 -25.53 24.82 20.75
C ASP A 68 -27.07 24.91 20.61
N ARG A 69 -27.59 24.85 19.37
CA ARG A 69 -29.04 24.83 19.10
C ARG A 69 -29.76 23.56 19.60
N LYS A 70 -29.08 22.41 19.68
CA LYS A 70 -29.66 21.18 20.24
C LYS A 70 -29.64 21.22 21.76
N GLU A 71 -28.51 21.59 22.35
CA GLU A 71 -28.36 21.72 23.80
C GLU A 71 -29.37 22.74 24.37
N HIS A 72 -29.51 23.92 23.76
CA HIS A 72 -30.57 24.87 24.17
C HIS A 72 -32.01 24.39 23.91
N GLN A 73 -32.26 23.46 22.98
CA GLN A 73 -33.59 22.87 22.80
C GLN A 73 -33.88 21.79 23.84
N GLU A 74 -32.89 20.98 24.21
CA GLU A 74 -33.00 19.97 25.25
C GLU A 74 -33.13 20.63 26.63
N GLU A 75 -32.33 21.66 26.92
CA GLU A 75 -32.40 22.43 28.17
C GLU A 75 -33.72 23.21 28.31
N LYS A 76 -34.26 23.77 27.21
CA LYS A 76 -35.62 24.38 27.21
C LYS A 76 -36.72 23.34 27.39
N LYS A 77 -36.58 22.14 26.81
CA LYS A 77 -37.53 21.04 27.05
C LYS A 77 -37.48 20.57 28.49
N GLU A 78 -36.30 20.44 29.08
CA GLU A 78 -36.14 19.97 30.46
C GLU A 78 -36.63 21.00 31.48
N LYS A 79 -36.39 22.30 31.25
CA LYS A 79 -37.00 23.38 32.06
C LYS A 79 -38.52 23.38 31.94
N LYS A 80 -39.06 23.31 30.72
CA LYS A 80 -40.51 23.28 30.52
C LYS A 80 -41.14 22.04 31.17
N LEU A 81 -40.52 20.87 31.03
CA LEU A 81 -40.96 19.63 31.69
C LEU A 81 -40.97 19.76 33.22
N LYS A 82 -40.04 20.53 33.82
CA LYS A 82 -39.98 20.79 35.28
C LYS A 82 -40.95 21.88 35.75
N GLU A 83 -41.33 22.80 34.86
CA GLU A 83 -42.36 23.83 35.11
C GLU A 83 -43.76 23.22 34.99
N ASP A 84 -44.05 22.49 33.90
CA ASP A 84 -45.32 21.81 33.66
C ASP A 84 -45.66 20.85 34.84
N PHE A 85 -44.69 20.04 35.31
CA PHE A 85 -44.85 19.12 36.44
C PHE A 85 -45.05 19.81 37.81
N ARG A 86 -44.64 21.08 37.94
CA ARG A 86 -44.90 21.91 39.13
C ARG A 86 -46.24 22.65 39.04
N GLY A 87 -46.68 22.98 37.83
CA GLY A 87 -48.01 23.54 37.55
C GLY A 87 -49.11 22.53 37.89
N GLU A 88 -49.09 21.36 37.26
CA GLU A 88 -50.11 20.31 37.47
C GLU A 88 -50.23 19.91 38.95
N ALA A 89 -49.11 19.74 39.65
CA ALA A 89 -49.09 19.40 41.07
C ALA A 89 -49.58 20.53 42.00
N ALA A 90 -49.51 21.80 41.58
CA ALA A 90 -50.05 22.93 42.34
C ALA A 90 -51.55 23.15 42.05
N GLU A 91 -51.98 22.90 40.80
CA GLU A 91 -53.38 23.01 40.39
C GLU A 91 -54.25 21.96 41.10
N GLU A 92 -53.86 20.67 41.09
CA GLU A 92 -54.58 19.59 41.80
C GLU A 92 -54.72 19.88 43.31
N ILE A 93 -53.70 20.44 43.96
CA ILE A 93 -53.76 20.81 45.38
C ILE A 93 -54.69 22.01 45.60
N SER A 94 -54.71 22.98 44.68
CA SER A 94 -55.52 24.19 44.81
C SER A 94 -57.03 23.96 44.54
N GLU A 95 -57.38 23.05 43.62
CA GLU A 95 -58.79 22.66 43.40
C GLU A 95 -59.34 21.83 44.56
N PHE A 96 -58.50 21.04 45.23
CA PHE A 96 -58.91 20.25 46.39
C PHE A 96 -59.31 21.14 47.58
N PHE A 97 -58.49 22.14 47.91
CA PHE A 97 -58.78 23.05 49.03
C PHE A 97 -59.89 24.09 48.75
N LYS A 98 -60.21 24.37 47.48
CA LYS A 98 -61.34 25.26 47.12
C LYS A 98 -62.73 24.63 47.32
N LYS A 99 -62.82 23.35 47.71
CA LYS A 99 -64.07 22.60 47.79
C LYS A 99 -64.62 22.38 49.20
N GLU A 100 -63.92 22.85 50.23
CA GLU A 100 -64.31 22.73 51.65
C GLU A 100 -64.30 24.09 52.40
N GLU A 101 -65.12 25.03 51.96
CA GLU A 101 -65.67 26.07 52.86
C GLU A 101 -67.15 26.32 52.55
N PRO A 102 -67.99 26.35 53.60
CA PRO A 102 -69.11 27.30 53.62
C PRO A 102 -69.13 28.12 54.91
N SER A 103 -69.21 29.44 54.75
CA SER A 103 -69.38 30.40 55.84
C SER A 103 -70.85 30.56 56.26
N SER A 104 -71.10 30.37 57.56
CA SER A 104 -72.12 31.00 58.42
C SER A 104 -73.54 31.31 57.90
N SER A 105 -74.58 30.78 58.58
CA SER A 105 -75.61 31.56 59.32
C SER A 105 -76.76 30.69 59.86
N GLY A 106 -77.42 31.09 60.97
CA GLY A 106 -78.82 30.72 61.28
C GLY A 106 -79.13 29.66 62.37
N GLU A 107 -79.09 30.08 63.64
CA GLU A 107 -79.95 29.72 64.80
C GLU A 107 -80.66 28.35 65.03
N ASN A 108 -80.48 27.86 66.27
CA ASN A 108 -81.46 27.26 67.22
C ASN A 108 -81.90 25.76 67.21
N ASN A 109 -81.60 25.14 68.37
CA ASN A 109 -82.34 24.14 69.17
C ASN A 109 -82.40 22.62 68.83
N ASN A 110 -81.78 21.87 69.75
CA ASN A 110 -82.22 20.61 70.38
C ASN A 110 -82.33 19.26 69.62
N HIS A 111 -81.23 18.49 69.75
CA HIS A 111 -81.17 17.18 70.44
C HIS A 111 -81.42 15.84 69.68
N PHE A 112 -80.61 14.83 70.08
CA PHE A 112 -80.66 13.37 69.82
C PHE A 112 -80.21 12.81 68.45
N PRO A 113 -79.78 11.51 68.37
CA PRO A 113 -78.46 11.22 67.79
C PRO A 113 -78.48 10.21 66.62
N ILE A 114 -77.77 10.53 65.53
CA ILE A 114 -77.59 9.61 64.38
C ILE A 114 -76.10 9.46 64.05
N PHE A 115 -75.42 8.56 64.76
CA PHE A 115 -74.00 8.25 64.54
C PHE A 115 -73.77 6.75 64.29
N ASN A 116 -74.43 6.19 63.26
CA ASN A 116 -74.10 4.84 62.77
C ASN A 116 -74.32 4.58 61.27
N PHE A 117 -74.79 5.55 60.47
CA PHE A 117 -74.99 5.35 59.02
C PHE A 117 -73.75 5.71 58.16
N PHE A 118 -72.83 6.55 58.68
CA PHE A 118 -71.74 7.13 57.89
C PHE A 118 -70.54 6.21 57.61
N ARG A 119 -70.38 5.07 58.31
CA ARG A 119 -69.21 4.17 58.11
C ARG A 119 -69.32 3.19 56.93
N PHE A 120 -70.50 3.03 56.32
CA PHE A 120 -70.71 2.05 55.25
C PHE A 120 -70.68 2.66 53.84
N ALA A 121 -71.20 3.88 53.67
CA ALA A 121 -71.17 4.59 52.38
C ALA A 121 -69.73 4.80 51.86
N GLU A 122 -68.86 5.39 52.70
CA GLU A 122 -67.46 5.67 52.35
C GLU A 122 -66.70 4.46 51.82
N LYS A 123 -66.95 3.25 52.35
CA LYS A 123 -66.17 2.05 51.98
C LYS A 123 -66.44 1.63 50.54
N SER A 124 -67.69 1.77 50.09
CA SER A 124 -68.11 1.45 48.72
C SER A 124 -67.58 2.48 47.72
N GLU A 125 -67.59 3.77 48.08
CA GLU A 125 -67.06 4.85 47.23
C GLU A 125 -65.53 4.80 47.15
N LYS A 126 -64.83 4.59 48.27
CA LYS A 126 -63.37 4.39 48.32
C LYS A 126 -62.92 3.17 47.52
N GLN A 127 -63.77 2.16 47.31
CA GLN A 127 -63.50 1.04 46.39
C GLN A 127 -63.70 1.44 44.92
N LYS A 128 -64.80 2.11 44.57
CA LYS A 128 -65.05 2.62 43.21
C LYS A 128 -63.93 3.57 42.75
N LEU A 129 -63.56 4.56 43.58
CA LEU A 129 -62.44 5.47 43.35
C LEU A 129 -61.10 4.75 43.13
N LYS A 130 -60.84 3.65 43.87
CA LYS A 130 -59.62 2.84 43.67
C LYS A 130 -59.64 2.06 42.35
N GLU A 131 -60.79 1.58 41.89
CA GLU A 131 -60.90 0.96 40.58
C GLU A 131 -60.77 1.97 39.44
N GLU A 132 -61.38 3.13 39.57
CA GLU A 132 -61.34 4.21 38.58
C GLU A 132 -59.93 4.79 38.45
N CYS A 133 -59.25 5.04 39.58
CA CYS A 133 -57.83 5.42 39.61
C CYS A 133 -56.94 4.34 38.95
N LYS A 134 -57.21 3.04 39.16
CA LYS A 134 -56.50 1.95 38.47
C LYS A 134 -56.75 1.96 36.95
N LYS A 135 -58.01 2.15 36.53
CA LYS A 135 -58.40 2.23 35.11
C LYS A 135 -57.73 3.42 34.43
N ASN A 136 -57.79 4.60 35.02
CA ASN A 136 -57.14 5.81 34.51
C ASN A 136 -55.62 5.65 34.44
N LYS A 137 -54.98 5.06 35.47
CA LYS A 137 -53.54 4.78 35.45
C LYS A 137 -53.13 3.78 34.36
N MET A 138 -53.98 2.80 34.04
CA MET A 138 -53.74 1.87 32.93
C MET A 138 -53.97 2.51 31.55
N ALA A 139 -55.03 3.31 31.39
CA ALA A 139 -55.31 4.07 30.17
C ALA A 139 -54.18 5.06 29.86
N LEU A 140 -53.72 5.81 30.86
CA LEU A 140 -52.56 6.70 30.74
C LEU A 140 -51.32 5.90 30.29
N LYS A 141 -51.03 4.75 30.91
CA LYS A 141 -49.90 3.87 30.54
C LYS A 141 -50.05 3.23 29.13
N GLN A 142 -51.25 3.16 28.56
CA GLN A 142 -51.46 2.79 27.16
C GLN A 142 -51.12 3.97 26.24
N GLN A 143 -51.70 5.15 26.49
CA GLN A 143 -51.41 6.37 25.73
C GLN A 143 -49.92 6.74 25.72
N TRP A 144 -49.20 6.57 26.83
CA TRP A 144 -47.75 6.77 26.89
C TRP A 144 -46.99 5.82 25.95
N ARG A 145 -47.36 4.52 25.92
CA ARG A 145 -46.73 3.53 25.04
C ARG A 145 -47.04 3.79 23.56
N GLU A 146 -48.27 4.19 23.25
CA GLU A 146 -48.66 4.59 21.89
C GLU A 146 -47.88 5.82 21.40
N ARG A 147 -47.66 6.83 22.26
CA ARG A 147 -46.81 7.98 21.95
C ARG A 147 -45.36 7.58 21.71
N GLU A 148 -44.77 6.76 22.57
CA GLU A 148 -43.39 6.25 22.38
C GLU A 148 -43.24 5.47 21.07
N GLU A 149 -44.22 4.64 20.71
CA GLU A 149 -44.22 3.88 19.46
C GLU A 149 -44.38 4.79 18.23
N GLN A 150 -45.26 5.78 18.28
CA GLN A 150 -45.38 6.82 17.24
C GLN A 150 -44.09 7.64 17.09
N GLU A 151 -43.45 8.05 18.19
CA GLU A 151 -42.16 8.76 18.12
C GLU A 151 -41.03 7.87 17.55
N ARG A 152 -41.01 6.59 17.92
CA ARG A 152 -40.07 5.60 17.38
C ARG A 152 -40.25 5.40 15.87
N LEU A 153 -41.49 5.26 15.40
CA LEU A 153 -41.82 5.18 13.97
C LEU A 153 -41.46 6.48 13.24
N ALA A 154 -41.77 7.64 13.83
CA ALA A 154 -41.40 8.95 13.29
C ALA A 154 -39.87 9.19 13.27
N LYS A 155 -39.11 8.55 14.15
CA LYS A 155 -37.63 8.56 14.11
C LYS A 155 -37.11 7.66 13.00
N ILE A 156 -37.65 6.44 12.86
CA ILE A 156 -37.27 5.51 11.79
C ILE A 156 -37.54 6.11 10.40
N SER A 157 -38.67 6.79 10.20
CA SER A 157 -39.00 7.44 8.93
C SER A 157 -38.06 8.60 8.58
N ARG A 158 -37.68 9.43 9.57
CA ARG A 158 -36.66 10.47 9.43
C ARG A 158 -35.28 9.91 9.10
N ASP A 159 -34.83 8.89 9.84
CA ASP A 159 -33.54 8.23 9.62
C ASP A 159 -33.47 7.55 8.24
N LYS A 160 -34.60 7.05 7.73
CA LYS A 160 -34.70 6.50 6.36
C LYS A 160 -34.56 7.62 5.33
N LYS A 161 -35.35 8.70 5.45
CA LYS A 161 -35.29 9.84 4.54
C LYS A 161 -33.88 10.46 4.48
N GLU A 162 -33.20 10.61 5.62
CA GLU A 162 -31.83 11.13 5.65
C GLU A 162 -30.81 10.18 4.99
N ARG A 163 -31.00 8.86 5.08
CA ARG A 163 -30.17 7.88 4.33
C ARG A 163 -30.38 8.00 2.83
N ASP A 164 -31.63 8.13 2.39
CA ASP A 164 -31.97 8.23 0.97
C ASP A 164 -31.41 9.54 0.37
N GLU A 165 -31.55 10.67 1.08
CA GLU A 165 -30.93 11.96 0.72
C GLU A 165 -29.39 11.87 0.66
N ARG A 166 -28.75 11.21 1.63
CA ARG A 166 -27.30 10.98 1.62
C ARG A 166 -26.88 10.11 0.44
N GLN A 167 -27.57 9.01 0.15
CA GLN A 167 -27.26 8.15 -1.01
C GLN A 167 -27.40 8.89 -2.34
N ASN A 168 -28.47 9.68 -2.50
CA ASN A 168 -28.66 10.54 -3.67
C ASN A 168 -27.53 11.56 -3.83
N SER A 169 -27.11 12.22 -2.74
CA SER A 169 -25.98 13.17 -2.77
C SER A 169 -24.65 12.51 -3.16
N ILE A 170 -24.40 11.27 -2.72
CA ILE A 170 -23.20 10.49 -3.07
C ILE A 170 -23.24 10.07 -4.55
N ALA A 171 -24.41 9.61 -5.03
CA ALA A 171 -24.61 9.26 -6.43
C ALA A 171 -24.41 10.48 -7.35
N GLU A 172 -24.87 11.67 -6.93
CA GLU A 172 -24.68 12.90 -7.68
C GLU A 172 -23.22 13.37 -7.70
N GLN A 173 -22.52 13.30 -6.57
CA GLN A 173 -21.07 13.56 -6.51
C GLN A 173 -20.28 12.59 -7.40
N ALA A 174 -20.67 11.31 -7.43
CA ALA A 174 -20.06 10.31 -8.30
C ALA A 174 -20.31 10.59 -9.79
N LYS A 175 -21.51 11.07 -10.18
CA LYS A 175 -21.79 11.55 -11.54
C LYS A 175 -20.90 12.73 -11.93
N ARG A 176 -20.86 13.79 -11.10
CA ARG A 176 -20.01 14.98 -11.32
C ARG A 176 -18.51 14.63 -11.39
N HIS A 177 -18.05 13.66 -10.61
CA HIS A 177 -16.67 13.16 -10.69
C HIS A 177 -16.38 12.41 -12.01
N ARG A 178 -17.31 11.56 -12.47
CA ARG A 178 -17.18 10.88 -13.77
C ARG A 178 -17.14 11.86 -14.95
N GLU A 179 -17.88 12.96 -14.89
CA GLU A 179 -17.85 14.03 -15.89
C GLU A 179 -16.51 14.78 -15.90
N ARG A 180 -15.99 15.17 -14.73
CA ARG A 180 -14.65 15.77 -14.62
C ARG A 180 -13.56 14.85 -15.16
N LEU A 181 -13.64 13.54 -14.93
CA LEU A 181 -12.73 12.56 -15.53
C LEU A 181 -12.84 12.49 -17.05
N ARG A 182 -14.05 12.59 -17.62
CA ARG A 182 -14.25 12.68 -19.08
C ARG A 182 -13.61 13.95 -19.65
N GLN A 183 -13.87 15.11 -19.05
CA GLN A 183 -13.30 16.40 -19.45
C GLN A 183 -11.76 16.39 -19.37
N ASN A 184 -11.19 15.90 -18.26
CA ASN A 184 -9.73 15.76 -18.10
C ASN A 184 -9.12 14.82 -19.15
N LYS A 185 -9.79 13.71 -19.49
CA LYS A 185 -9.34 12.77 -20.52
C LYS A 185 -9.40 13.39 -21.93
N GLU A 186 -10.37 14.26 -22.18
CA GLU A 186 -10.48 15.00 -23.44
C GLU A 186 -9.43 16.11 -23.56
N MET A 187 -9.22 16.88 -22.49
CA MET A 187 -8.15 17.89 -22.40
C MET A 187 -6.78 17.25 -22.59
N ALA A 188 -6.52 16.10 -21.97
CA ALA A 188 -5.29 15.34 -22.19
C ALA A 188 -5.13 14.83 -23.64
N ARG A 189 -6.23 14.47 -24.33
CA ARG A 189 -6.20 14.13 -25.76
C ARG A 189 -5.87 15.36 -26.62
N LYS A 190 -6.51 16.51 -26.36
CA LYS A 190 -6.25 17.79 -27.05
C LYS A 190 -4.80 18.26 -26.85
N ALA A 191 -4.28 18.20 -25.63
CA ALA A 191 -2.89 18.52 -25.32
C ALA A 191 -1.89 17.58 -26.04
N LYS A 192 -2.13 16.25 -26.02
CA LYS A 192 -1.30 15.28 -26.76
C LYS A 192 -1.34 15.50 -28.27
N ALA A 193 -2.50 15.89 -28.83
CA ALA A 193 -2.63 16.24 -30.24
C ALA A 193 -1.83 17.51 -30.58
N LYS A 194 -1.91 18.56 -29.74
CA LYS A 194 -1.12 19.80 -29.91
C LYS A 194 0.39 19.53 -29.88
N ILE A 195 0.89 18.79 -28.90
CA ILE A 195 2.31 18.39 -28.82
C ILE A 195 2.73 17.57 -30.05
N LYS A 196 1.86 16.69 -30.57
CA LYS A 196 2.13 15.91 -31.79
C LYS A 196 2.20 16.81 -33.03
N ALA A 197 1.34 17.83 -33.13
CA ALA A 197 1.35 18.82 -34.20
C ALA A 197 2.60 19.72 -34.14
N GLU A 198 2.98 20.21 -32.96
CA GLU A 198 4.21 21.01 -32.77
C GLU A 198 5.48 20.20 -33.08
N ARG A 199 5.52 18.92 -32.70
CA ARG A 199 6.59 17.98 -33.11
C ARG A 199 6.61 17.70 -34.61
N LEU A 200 5.48 17.80 -35.31
CA LEU A 200 5.43 17.70 -36.78
C LEU A 200 5.91 19.00 -37.43
N ALA A 201 5.41 20.16 -36.97
CA ALA A 201 5.77 21.48 -37.47
C ALA A 201 7.27 21.78 -37.28
N SER A 202 7.85 21.43 -36.13
CA SER A 202 9.29 21.55 -35.88
C SER A 202 10.13 20.61 -36.76
N LYS A 203 9.63 19.40 -37.08
CA LYS A 203 10.25 18.51 -38.07
C LYS A 203 10.17 19.07 -39.50
N LEU A 204 9.07 19.72 -39.86
CA LEU A 204 8.91 20.37 -41.15
C LEU A 204 9.82 21.61 -41.28
N ARG A 205 9.86 22.50 -40.28
CA ARG A 205 10.81 23.62 -40.23
C ARG A 205 12.26 23.16 -40.33
N LYS A 206 12.67 22.14 -39.55
CA LYS A 206 14.00 21.53 -39.67
C LYS A 206 14.25 20.87 -41.04
N LYS A 207 13.21 20.47 -41.77
CA LYS A 207 13.33 19.94 -43.14
C LYS A 207 13.52 21.09 -44.14
N GLU A 208 12.75 22.16 -44.04
CA GLU A 208 12.89 23.37 -44.88
C GLU A 208 14.25 24.05 -44.68
N GLU A 209 14.70 24.17 -43.43
CA GLU A 209 16.03 24.67 -43.05
C GLU A 209 17.14 23.78 -43.63
N ARG A 210 16.99 22.45 -43.56
CA ARG A 210 17.90 21.51 -44.23
C ARG A 210 17.84 21.59 -45.76
N GLU A 211 16.70 21.92 -46.37
CA GLU A 211 16.62 22.15 -47.82
C GLU A 211 17.28 23.47 -48.24
N LYS A 212 17.17 24.54 -47.43
CA LYS A 212 17.96 25.78 -47.63
C LYS A 212 19.46 25.53 -47.54
N ILE A 213 19.92 24.88 -46.46
CA ILE A 213 21.34 24.49 -46.27
C ILE A 213 21.82 23.55 -47.40
N LYS A 214 20.98 22.64 -47.88
CA LYS A 214 21.29 21.82 -49.08
C LYS A 214 21.29 22.62 -50.37
N GLY A 215 20.58 23.73 -50.48
CA GLY A 215 20.62 24.63 -51.65
C GLY A 215 21.99 25.31 -51.78
N GLU A 216 22.52 25.81 -50.67
CA GLU A 216 23.86 26.41 -50.60
C GLU A 216 24.96 25.35 -50.71
N GLY A 217 24.79 24.21 -50.02
CA GLY A 217 25.66 23.05 -50.14
C GLY A 217 25.68 22.44 -51.56
N LYS A 218 24.54 22.43 -52.27
CA LYS A 218 24.46 22.01 -53.68
C LYS A 218 25.33 22.88 -54.58
N LYS A 219 25.34 24.20 -54.40
CA LYS A 219 26.18 25.10 -55.22
C LYS A 219 27.67 24.78 -55.07
N ARG A 220 28.14 24.51 -53.84
CA ARG A 220 29.54 24.11 -53.59
C ARG A 220 29.85 22.67 -54.01
N TRP A 221 28.87 21.76 -53.95
CA TRP A 221 29.04 20.36 -54.35
C TRP A 221 28.89 20.11 -55.86
N LEU A 222 28.14 20.95 -56.59
CA LEU A 222 27.99 20.86 -58.05
C LEU A 222 29.35 20.98 -58.76
N ILE A 223 30.15 21.99 -58.37
CA ILE A 223 31.51 22.23 -58.87
C ILE A 223 32.43 21.02 -58.63
N PHE A 224 32.26 20.32 -57.50
CA PHE A 224 33.08 19.14 -57.17
C PHE A 224 32.62 17.85 -57.87
N LYS A 225 31.34 17.76 -58.23
CA LYS A 225 30.70 16.51 -58.68
C LYS A 225 30.69 16.33 -60.20
N GLU A 226 30.86 17.40 -60.95
CA GLU A 226 30.91 17.37 -62.42
C GLU A 226 32.06 16.50 -62.96
N LYS A 227 33.14 16.34 -62.17
CA LYS A 227 34.34 15.58 -62.55
C LYS A 227 34.24 14.05 -62.39
N ASN A 228 33.15 13.47 -61.87
CA ASN A 228 33.18 12.04 -61.49
C ASN A 228 31.85 11.24 -61.50
N GLN A 229 30.80 11.63 -62.25
CA GLN A 229 29.50 10.90 -62.23
C GLN A 229 28.92 10.37 -63.56
N SER A 230 29.69 10.32 -64.64
CA SER A 230 29.24 9.79 -65.95
C SER A 230 29.29 8.26 -66.13
N ARG A 231 29.48 7.46 -65.06
CA ARG A 231 29.66 5.97 -65.17
C ARG A 231 28.71 5.04 -64.37
N ARG A 232 27.76 5.52 -63.55
CA ARG A 232 27.06 4.63 -62.58
C ARG A 232 25.52 4.68 -62.45
N VAL A 233 24.77 5.22 -63.42
CA VAL A 233 23.28 5.32 -63.32
C VAL A 233 22.48 4.49 -64.35
N LYS A 234 23.11 3.73 -65.27
CA LYS A 234 22.37 2.84 -66.20
C LYS A 234 22.07 1.42 -65.69
N LYS A 235 22.59 0.96 -64.54
CA LYS A 235 22.37 -0.42 -64.02
C LYS A 235 21.25 -0.60 -62.97
N LYS A 236 20.71 0.46 -62.35
CA LYS A 236 19.72 0.30 -61.24
C LYS A 236 18.25 0.14 -61.65
N LYS A 237 17.88 0.37 -62.92
CA LYS A 237 16.46 0.31 -63.35
C LYS A 237 15.97 -1.08 -63.81
N GLN A 238 16.88 -2.02 -64.11
CA GLN A 238 16.52 -3.41 -64.43
C GLN A 238 16.42 -4.32 -63.19
N PHE A 239 17.03 -3.95 -62.05
CA PHE A 239 17.14 -4.85 -60.88
C PHE A 239 15.80 -5.06 -60.13
N PHE A 240 14.89 -4.10 -60.17
CA PHE A 240 13.65 -4.13 -59.36
C PHE A 240 12.47 -4.89 -59.98
N ILE A 241 12.55 -5.28 -61.26
CA ILE A 241 11.44 -5.95 -61.95
C ILE A 241 11.45 -7.48 -61.72
N GLY A 242 12.63 -8.08 -61.50
CA GLY A 242 12.75 -9.53 -61.22
C GLY A 242 12.22 -9.99 -59.85
N LEU A 243 12.18 -9.10 -58.86
CA LEU A 243 11.88 -9.45 -57.47
C LEU A 243 10.41 -9.86 -57.21
N LYS A 244 9.45 -9.43 -58.04
CA LYS A 244 8.02 -9.78 -57.84
C LYS A 244 7.65 -11.20 -58.26
N LYS A 245 8.47 -11.91 -59.04
CA LYS A 245 8.20 -13.29 -59.48
C LYS A 245 8.94 -14.37 -58.65
N GLN A 246 10.00 -14.00 -57.93
CA GLN A 246 10.73 -14.91 -57.03
C GLN A 246 10.24 -14.91 -55.57
N SER A 247 9.56 -13.85 -55.09
CA SER A 247 9.13 -13.72 -53.69
C SER A 247 8.29 -14.90 -53.18
N LYS A 248 7.41 -15.48 -54.02
CA LYS A 248 6.61 -16.67 -53.67
C LYS A 248 7.48 -17.92 -53.42
N LYS A 249 8.55 -18.13 -54.20
CA LYS A 249 9.47 -19.27 -54.02
C LYS A 249 10.31 -19.11 -52.76
N ILE A 250 10.76 -17.89 -52.47
CA ILE A 250 11.50 -17.56 -51.25
C ILE A 250 10.61 -17.73 -50.01
N ALA A 251 9.34 -17.31 -50.07
CA ALA A 251 8.38 -17.53 -48.99
C ALA A 251 8.09 -19.03 -48.75
N LEU A 252 7.93 -19.82 -49.82
CA LEU A 252 7.72 -21.27 -49.72
C LEU A 252 8.95 -21.99 -49.13
N ALA A 253 10.16 -21.62 -49.56
CA ALA A 253 11.41 -22.15 -48.99
C ALA A 253 11.59 -21.76 -47.52
N GLY A 254 11.22 -20.54 -47.14
CA GLY A 254 11.19 -20.10 -45.74
C GLY A 254 10.21 -20.89 -44.88
N ALA A 255 9.00 -21.15 -45.39
CA ALA A 255 8.01 -21.99 -44.71
C ALA A 255 8.50 -23.43 -44.54
N ALA A 256 9.10 -24.03 -45.59
CA ALA A 256 9.69 -25.36 -45.52
C ALA A 256 10.85 -25.43 -44.51
N ALA A 257 11.72 -24.42 -44.47
CA ALA A 257 12.81 -24.33 -43.49
C ALA A 257 12.29 -24.23 -42.05
N ILE A 258 11.19 -23.51 -41.80
CA ILE A 258 10.53 -23.44 -40.49
C ILE A 258 9.95 -24.81 -40.12
N ILE A 259 9.31 -25.52 -41.04
CA ILE A 259 8.77 -26.87 -40.79
C ILE A 259 9.90 -27.86 -40.46
N ILE A 260 11.01 -27.84 -41.21
CA ILE A 260 12.19 -28.68 -40.94
C ILE A 260 12.79 -28.33 -39.57
N PHE A 261 12.90 -27.04 -39.23
CA PHE A 261 13.38 -26.60 -37.93
C PHE A 261 12.47 -27.07 -36.78
N LEU A 262 11.15 -26.97 -36.94
CA LEU A 262 10.18 -27.46 -35.95
C LEU A 262 10.21 -28.99 -35.81
N ALA A 263 10.37 -29.72 -36.92
CA ALA A 263 10.52 -31.18 -36.89
C ALA A 263 11.84 -31.60 -36.21
N ALA A 264 12.95 -30.93 -36.50
CA ALA A 264 14.23 -31.16 -35.84
C ALA A 264 14.17 -30.81 -34.34
N ALA A 265 13.57 -29.68 -33.97
CA ALA A 265 13.34 -29.30 -32.57
C ALA A 265 12.43 -30.30 -31.85
N GLY A 266 11.39 -30.81 -32.52
CA GLY A 266 10.51 -31.86 -32.02
C GLY A 266 11.25 -33.18 -31.78
N ALA A 267 12.11 -33.60 -32.72
CA ALA A 267 12.94 -34.79 -32.58
C ALA A 267 13.98 -34.65 -31.44
N LEU A 268 14.64 -33.49 -31.33
CA LEU A 268 15.54 -33.16 -30.22
C LEU A 268 14.80 -33.16 -28.86
N SER A 269 13.61 -32.57 -28.80
CA SER A 269 12.75 -32.57 -27.61
C SER A 269 12.33 -33.99 -27.23
N TYR A 270 11.92 -34.82 -28.20
CA TYR A 270 11.59 -36.23 -27.98
C TYR A 270 12.80 -37.04 -27.50
N PHE A 271 14.01 -36.75 -27.99
CA PHE A 271 15.23 -37.41 -27.52
C PHE A 271 15.61 -37.01 -26.09
N VAL A 272 15.41 -35.73 -25.72
CA VAL A 272 15.74 -35.20 -24.39
C VAL A 272 14.72 -35.60 -23.31
N TYR A 273 13.42 -35.62 -23.62
CA TYR A 273 12.36 -35.88 -22.63
C TYR A 273 11.65 -37.24 -22.79
N GLY A 274 11.86 -37.94 -23.90
CA GLY A 274 11.26 -39.25 -24.17
C GLY A 274 11.99 -40.41 -23.49
N PRO A 275 11.84 -41.65 -23.99
CA PRO A 275 12.36 -42.86 -23.33
C PRO A 275 13.91 -42.90 -23.24
N TYR A 276 14.62 -42.01 -23.95
CA TYR A 276 16.06 -41.92 -23.94
C TYR A 276 16.63 -40.85 -22.98
N ALA A 277 15.79 -40.17 -22.19
CA ALA A 277 16.18 -39.08 -21.29
C ALA A 277 17.29 -39.41 -20.29
N GLN A 278 17.39 -40.68 -19.85
CA GLN A 278 18.44 -41.15 -18.92
C GLN A 278 19.83 -41.30 -19.56
N ASN A 279 19.98 -41.12 -20.88
CA ASN A 279 21.28 -41.22 -21.53
C ASN A 279 22.15 -39.97 -21.33
N LYS A 280 23.44 -40.18 -21.09
CA LYS A 280 24.46 -39.11 -21.00
C LYS A 280 24.46 -38.14 -22.19
N TYR A 281 24.07 -38.61 -23.38
CA TYR A 281 23.92 -37.76 -24.57
C TYR A 281 22.69 -36.84 -24.50
N ALA A 282 21.56 -37.30 -23.94
CA ALA A 282 20.40 -36.46 -23.69
C ALA A 282 20.73 -35.36 -22.67
N GLU A 283 21.47 -35.70 -21.60
CA GLU A 283 21.97 -34.74 -20.60
C GLU A 283 22.84 -33.64 -21.24
N LEU A 284 23.82 -34.01 -22.06
CA LEU A 284 24.71 -33.07 -22.77
C LEU A 284 23.96 -32.16 -23.75
N LEU A 285 22.96 -32.70 -24.47
CA LEU A 285 22.10 -31.91 -25.35
C LEU A 285 21.22 -30.95 -24.56
N ALA A 286 20.63 -31.41 -23.45
CA ALA A 286 19.81 -30.60 -22.56
C ALA A 286 20.58 -29.41 -21.98
N GLN A 287 21.82 -29.64 -21.54
CA GLN A 287 22.74 -28.60 -21.06
C GLN A 287 23.13 -27.62 -22.18
N LYS A 288 23.61 -28.12 -23.33
CA LYS A 288 24.16 -27.27 -24.41
C LYS A 288 23.10 -26.37 -25.05
N PHE A 289 21.88 -26.89 -25.25
CA PHE A 289 20.77 -26.16 -25.87
C PHE A 289 19.84 -25.50 -24.84
N HIS A 290 20.20 -25.50 -23.55
CA HIS A 290 19.44 -24.85 -22.47
C HIS A 290 17.97 -25.29 -22.38
N PHE A 291 17.71 -26.58 -22.61
CA PHE A 291 16.37 -27.16 -22.53
C PHE A 291 15.78 -26.95 -21.12
N PRO A 292 14.49 -26.63 -20.97
CA PRO A 292 13.86 -26.47 -19.66
C PRO A 292 13.70 -27.80 -18.92
N ALA A 293 14.06 -27.86 -17.63
CA ALA A 293 13.75 -28.98 -16.75
C ALA A 293 12.38 -28.81 -16.07
N VAL A 294 12.11 -27.59 -15.58
CA VAL A 294 10.87 -27.22 -14.90
C VAL A 294 10.42 -25.86 -15.46
N VAL A 295 9.12 -25.65 -15.62
CA VAL A 295 8.54 -24.34 -15.97
C VAL A 295 7.68 -23.89 -14.80
N VAL A 296 7.99 -22.74 -14.20
CA VAL A 296 7.27 -22.16 -13.07
C VAL A 296 6.63 -20.85 -13.52
N ASN A 297 5.31 -20.75 -13.48
CA ASN A 297 4.56 -19.56 -13.92
C ASN A 297 4.99 -19.05 -15.31
N TYR A 298 5.09 -19.97 -16.28
CA TYR A 298 5.55 -19.74 -17.65
C TYR A 298 7.02 -19.29 -17.80
N ARG A 299 7.82 -19.36 -16.73
CA ARG A 299 9.28 -19.17 -16.79
C ARG A 299 10.00 -20.53 -16.82
N PRO A 300 10.77 -20.83 -17.88
CA PRO A 300 11.60 -22.02 -17.90
C PRO A 300 12.82 -21.90 -16.98
N VAL A 301 13.05 -22.92 -16.16
CA VAL A 301 14.31 -23.21 -15.47
C VAL A 301 15.07 -24.23 -16.30
N SER A 302 16.30 -23.94 -16.69
CA SER A 302 17.09 -24.83 -17.55
C SER A 302 17.51 -26.12 -16.86
N TYR A 303 17.72 -27.17 -17.63
CA TYR A 303 18.22 -28.47 -17.17
C TYR A 303 19.57 -28.35 -16.47
N SER A 304 20.46 -27.47 -16.95
CA SER A 304 21.72 -27.16 -16.27
C SER A 304 21.52 -26.58 -14.87
N ALA A 305 20.53 -25.71 -14.66
CA ALA A 305 20.21 -25.17 -13.34
C ALA A 305 19.63 -26.27 -12.42
N TYR A 306 18.78 -27.15 -12.94
CA TYR A 306 18.24 -28.30 -12.20
C TYR A 306 19.37 -29.24 -11.71
N ILE A 307 20.27 -29.64 -12.61
CA ILE A 307 21.39 -30.53 -12.27
C ILE A 307 22.37 -29.88 -11.28
N ASN A 308 22.61 -28.57 -11.39
CA ASN A 308 23.47 -27.86 -10.45
C ASN A 308 22.86 -27.81 -9.04
N GLU A 309 21.54 -27.61 -8.93
CA GLU A 309 20.82 -27.66 -7.65
C GLU A 309 20.78 -29.08 -7.08
N SER A 310 20.54 -30.08 -7.94
CA SER A 310 20.55 -31.50 -7.57
C SER A 310 21.90 -31.94 -7.02
N ARG A 311 23.01 -31.48 -7.59
CA ARG A 311 24.37 -31.71 -7.06
C ARG A 311 24.57 -31.01 -5.72
N LEU A 312 24.23 -29.72 -5.62
CA LEU A 312 24.34 -28.93 -4.38
C LEU A 312 23.60 -29.58 -3.20
N MET A 313 22.35 -30.01 -3.42
CA MET A 313 21.55 -30.70 -2.39
C MET A 313 22.03 -32.15 -2.17
N GLY A 314 22.49 -32.84 -3.20
CA GLY A 314 23.10 -34.16 -3.08
C GLY A 314 24.32 -34.14 -2.17
N ASP A 315 25.25 -33.20 -2.41
CA ASP A 315 26.46 -33.01 -1.59
C ASP A 315 26.10 -32.63 -0.14
N TYR A 316 25.03 -31.85 0.07
CA TYR A 316 24.48 -31.56 1.40
C TYR A 316 23.98 -32.81 2.13
N TYR A 317 23.10 -33.60 1.51
CA TYR A 317 22.56 -34.81 2.17
C TYR A 317 23.61 -35.91 2.33
N LEU A 318 24.59 -36.00 1.43
CA LEU A 318 25.77 -36.87 1.57
C LEU A 318 26.70 -36.43 2.71
N ALA A 319 26.70 -35.14 3.08
CA ALA A 319 27.38 -34.64 4.27
C ALA A 319 26.64 -35.03 5.55
N GLU A 320 25.32 -34.82 5.61
CA GLU A 320 24.49 -35.26 6.74
C GLU A 320 24.57 -36.78 6.96
N ALA A 321 24.53 -37.58 5.89
CA ALA A 321 24.64 -39.04 5.94
C ALA A 321 25.92 -39.57 6.62
N LYS A 322 27.03 -38.83 6.54
CA LYS A 322 28.30 -39.20 7.17
C LYS A 322 28.28 -39.01 8.69
N ASN A 323 27.42 -38.15 9.20
CA ASN A 323 27.17 -37.99 10.63
C ASN A 323 26.20 -39.09 11.09
N LYS A 324 26.72 -40.16 11.69
CA LYS A 324 25.98 -41.39 12.07
C LYS A 324 24.73 -41.18 12.94
N GLU A 325 24.60 -40.04 13.61
CA GLU A 325 23.42 -39.67 14.41
C GLU A 325 22.26 -39.08 13.58
N GLN A 326 22.50 -38.78 12.30
CA GLN A 326 21.63 -37.98 11.46
C GLN A 326 21.14 -38.74 10.21
N SER A 327 21.63 -39.96 9.95
CA SER A 327 21.30 -40.77 8.75
C SER A 327 19.81 -41.01 8.56
N ASP A 328 19.07 -41.15 9.65
CA ASP A 328 17.65 -41.48 9.65
C ASP A 328 16.76 -40.27 9.27
N LYS A 329 17.37 -39.08 9.10
CA LYS A 329 16.70 -37.83 8.71
C LYS A 329 16.84 -37.53 7.21
N ILE A 330 17.56 -38.35 6.44
CA ILE A 330 17.68 -38.18 4.98
C ILE A 330 16.28 -38.35 4.35
N PRO A 331 15.77 -37.36 3.60
CA PRO A 331 14.44 -37.44 3.01
C PRO A 331 14.33 -38.57 1.97
N ALA A 332 13.25 -39.34 2.02
CA ALA A 332 13.00 -40.44 1.08
C ALA A 332 12.78 -39.96 -0.38
N ASP A 333 12.38 -38.70 -0.59
CA ASP A 333 12.24 -38.07 -1.91
C ASP A 333 13.08 -36.80 -2.03
N ILE A 334 14.36 -36.97 -2.32
CA ILE A 334 15.32 -35.87 -2.55
C ILE A 334 14.95 -35.09 -3.84
N ASN A 335 14.42 -35.76 -4.87
CA ASN A 335 14.04 -35.14 -6.14
C ASN A 335 12.85 -34.18 -5.97
N GLY A 336 11.87 -34.55 -5.14
CA GLY A 336 10.79 -33.68 -4.71
C GLY A 336 11.32 -32.40 -4.04
N LEU A 337 12.27 -32.52 -3.12
CA LEU A 337 12.86 -31.36 -2.43
C LEU A 337 13.67 -30.45 -3.36
N ILE A 338 14.47 -31.01 -4.27
CA ILE A 338 15.19 -30.23 -5.29
C ILE A 338 14.19 -29.45 -6.15
N LYS A 339 13.08 -30.08 -6.56
CA LYS A 339 12.02 -29.43 -7.31
C LYS A 339 11.36 -28.30 -6.51
N GLU A 340 11.05 -28.51 -5.23
CA GLU A 340 10.48 -27.48 -4.35
C GLU A 340 11.42 -26.27 -4.19
N GLU A 341 12.72 -26.50 -3.96
CA GLU A 341 13.71 -25.43 -3.83
C GLU A 341 13.84 -24.63 -5.14
N ILE A 342 13.82 -25.30 -6.31
CA ILE A 342 13.81 -24.65 -7.62
C ILE A 342 12.54 -23.80 -7.83
N ILE A 343 11.38 -24.27 -7.38
CA ILE A 343 10.13 -23.50 -7.43
C ILE A 343 10.25 -22.25 -6.57
N VAL A 344 10.73 -22.38 -5.32
CA VAL A 344 10.94 -21.26 -4.40
C VAL A 344 11.93 -20.25 -4.97
N LYS A 345 13.11 -20.70 -5.44
CA LYS A 345 14.11 -19.85 -6.10
C LYS A 345 13.52 -19.11 -7.31
N SER A 346 12.76 -19.78 -8.17
CA SER A 346 12.08 -19.15 -9.32
C SER A 346 10.97 -18.16 -8.93
N ILE A 347 10.35 -18.32 -7.75
CA ILE A 347 9.39 -17.36 -7.19
C ILE A 347 10.13 -16.13 -6.66
N LEU A 348 11.20 -16.32 -5.86
CA LEU A 348 12.06 -15.24 -5.37
C LEU A 348 12.60 -14.39 -6.54
N ASP A 349 13.07 -15.04 -7.60
CA ASP A 349 13.54 -14.41 -8.83
C ASP A 349 12.46 -13.60 -9.56
N SER A 350 11.21 -14.05 -9.47
CA SER A 350 10.05 -13.36 -10.05
C SER A 350 9.61 -12.17 -9.19
N LEU A 351 9.68 -12.29 -7.87
CA LEU A 351 9.43 -11.21 -6.92
C LEU A 351 10.53 -10.13 -7.00
N ALA A 352 11.80 -10.52 -7.15
CA ALA A 352 12.92 -9.61 -7.35
C ALA A 352 12.66 -8.70 -8.56
N ARG A 353 12.21 -9.29 -9.67
CA ARG A 353 11.81 -8.55 -10.89
C ARG A 353 10.56 -7.69 -10.67
N HIS A 354 9.59 -8.15 -9.89
CA HIS A 354 8.37 -7.39 -9.58
C HIS A 354 8.67 -6.12 -8.76
N TYR A 355 9.48 -6.25 -7.70
CA TYR A 355 9.91 -5.13 -6.86
C TYR A 355 11.12 -4.37 -7.41
N ASN A 356 11.60 -4.73 -8.61
CA ASN A 356 12.79 -4.17 -9.27
C ASN A 356 14.05 -4.17 -8.37
N ILE A 357 14.23 -5.23 -7.60
CA ILE A 357 15.41 -5.49 -6.78
C ILE A 357 16.53 -6.03 -7.68
N LYS A 358 17.73 -5.49 -7.51
CA LYS A 358 18.99 -6.08 -7.97
C LYS A 358 19.88 -6.21 -6.75
N LEU A 359 20.48 -7.38 -6.57
CA LEU A 359 21.55 -7.60 -5.61
C LEU A 359 22.88 -7.30 -6.29
N GLU A 360 23.73 -6.54 -5.61
CA GLU A 360 25.11 -6.32 -6.00
C GLU A 360 26.02 -7.32 -5.27
N THR A 361 27.19 -7.60 -5.83
CA THR A 361 28.16 -8.53 -5.21
C THR A 361 28.55 -8.09 -3.79
N GLN A 362 28.56 -6.78 -3.52
CA GLN A 362 28.80 -6.24 -2.19
C GLN A 362 27.70 -6.62 -1.18
N ASP A 363 26.43 -6.66 -1.58
CA ASP A 363 25.34 -7.11 -0.70
C ASP A 363 25.55 -8.56 -0.25
N THR A 364 25.89 -9.42 -1.21
CA THR A 364 26.10 -10.86 -0.99
C THR A 364 27.34 -11.08 -0.12
N ASN A 365 28.42 -10.35 -0.36
CA ASN A 365 29.63 -10.39 0.48
C ASN A 365 29.35 -9.91 1.91
N ASN A 366 28.58 -8.83 2.09
CA ASN A 366 28.18 -8.35 3.43
C ASN A 366 27.31 -9.38 4.15
N TRP A 367 26.42 -10.07 3.44
CA TRP A 367 25.59 -11.15 4.01
C TRP A 367 26.44 -12.36 4.39
N PHE A 368 27.39 -12.76 3.55
CA PHE A 368 28.36 -13.81 3.85
C PHE A 368 29.16 -13.49 5.12
N GLN A 369 29.68 -12.28 5.27
CA GLN A 369 30.46 -11.90 6.46
C GLN A 369 29.61 -11.96 7.75
N LYS A 370 28.36 -11.47 7.72
CA LYS A 370 27.44 -11.59 8.88
C LYS A 370 27.18 -13.04 9.27
N LEU A 371 26.96 -13.93 8.30
CA LEU A 371 26.77 -15.36 8.55
C LEU A 371 28.04 -16.00 9.13
N ALA A 372 29.20 -15.60 8.63
CA ALA A 372 30.49 -16.10 9.11
C ALA A 372 30.82 -15.62 10.53
N GLU A 373 30.59 -14.35 10.85
CA GLU A 373 30.76 -13.77 12.20
C GLU A 373 29.95 -14.57 13.25
N GLN A 374 28.71 -14.94 12.92
CA GLN A 374 27.86 -15.79 13.77
C GLN A 374 28.37 -17.24 13.94
N GLN A 375 29.28 -17.69 13.08
CA GLN A 375 29.84 -19.05 13.05
C GLN A 375 31.32 -19.11 13.44
N GLY A 376 31.88 -18.03 14.01
CA GLY A 376 33.27 -17.96 14.50
C GLY A 376 34.27 -17.28 13.56
N GLY A 377 33.81 -16.61 12.51
CA GLY A 377 34.63 -15.85 11.57
C GLY A 377 34.70 -16.46 10.16
N ALA A 378 35.19 -15.67 9.19
CA ALA A 378 35.22 -16.02 7.77
C ALA A 378 35.93 -17.36 7.50
N ASP A 379 37.14 -17.53 8.01
CA ASP A 379 37.99 -18.67 7.66
C ASP A 379 37.46 -19.97 8.28
N VAL A 380 37.09 -19.95 9.57
CA VAL A 380 36.45 -21.08 10.28
C VAL A 380 35.15 -21.51 9.59
N PHE A 381 34.34 -20.54 9.13
CA PHE A 381 33.11 -20.82 8.42
C PHE A 381 33.35 -21.42 7.02
N LEU A 382 34.37 -20.94 6.29
CA LEU A 382 34.76 -21.51 5.00
C LEU A 382 35.29 -22.93 5.13
N ASP A 383 36.17 -23.19 6.11
CA ASP A 383 36.68 -24.53 6.39
C ASP A 383 35.53 -25.48 6.75
N LYS A 384 34.59 -25.04 7.58
CA LYS A 384 33.38 -25.81 7.90
C LYS A 384 32.52 -26.09 6.66
N ILE A 385 32.27 -25.09 5.81
CA ILE A 385 31.48 -25.27 4.58
C ILE A 385 32.18 -26.24 3.61
N TYR A 386 33.47 -26.07 3.40
CA TYR A 386 34.24 -26.88 2.47
C TYR A 386 34.39 -28.33 2.95
N ASN A 387 34.76 -28.54 4.21
CA ASN A 387 34.95 -29.89 4.77
C ASN A 387 33.61 -30.63 4.98
N SER A 388 32.50 -29.92 5.25
CA SER A 388 31.19 -30.56 5.35
C SER A 388 30.61 -30.85 3.96
N TYR A 389 30.48 -29.81 3.13
CA TYR A 389 29.61 -29.82 1.93
C TYR A 389 30.38 -29.77 0.60
N GLY A 390 31.72 -29.71 0.62
CA GLY A 390 32.55 -29.60 -0.59
C GLY A 390 32.45 -28.26 -1.32
N LEU A 391 31.77 -27.26 -0.74
CA LEU A 391 31.49 -25.99 -1.42
C LEU A 391 32.63 -24.99 -1.24
N THR A 392 33.02 -24.33 -2.32
CA THR A 392 33.91 -23.17 -2.28
C THR A 392 33.14 -21.92 -1.87
N LYS A 393 33.86 -20.89 -1.40
CA LYS A 393 33.31 -19.56 -1.08
C LYS A 393 32.40 -19.03 -2.19
N ASP A 394 32.86 -19.09 -3.44
CA ASP A 394 32.15 -18.48 -4.57
C ASP A 394 30.86 -19.24 -4.92
N ILE A 395 30.90 -20.58 -4.90
CA ILE A 395 29.72 -21.42 -5.12
C ILE A 395 28.70 -21.21 -4.00
N PHE A 396 29.16 -21.19 -2.74
CA PHE A 396 28.29 -20.93 -1.58
C PHE A 396 27.68 -19.52 -1.65
N ALA A 397 28.48 -18.50 -1.99
CA ALA A 397 28.01 -17.13 -2.15
C ALA A 397 26.95 -17.01 -3.26
N GLU A 398 27.19 -17.61 -4.43
CA GLU A 398 26.30 -17.53 -5.59
C GLU A 398 25.00 -18.34 -5.41
N LYS A 399 25.08 -19.54 -4.81
CA LYS A 399 23.95 -20.49 -4.78
C LYS A 399 23.14 -20.50 -3.48
N VAL A 400 23.73 -20.06 -2.37
CA VAL A 400 23.09 -20.03 -1.05
C VAL A 400 22.94 -18.59 -0.56
N VAL A 401 24.05 -17.90 -0.31
CA VAL A 401 24.06 -16.55 0.31
C VAL A 401 23.26 -15.54 -0.51
N TYR A 402 23.35 -15.60 -1.85
CA TYR A 402 22.56 -14.76 -2.75
C TYR A 402 21.06 -14.85 -2.48
N TYR A 403 20.51 -16.06 -2.33
CA TYR A 403 19.08 -16.24 -2.12
C TYR A 403 18.64 -15.88 -0.70
N GLU A 404 19.50 -16.07 0.31
CA GLU A 404 19.23 -15.58 1.67
C GLU A 404 19.22 -14.04 1.73
N ALA A 405 20.22 -13.39 1.12
CA ALA A 405 20.24 -11.93 0.97
C ALA A 405 19.04 -11.42 0.15
N LEU A 406 18.57 -12.20 -0.84
CA LEU A 406 17.39 -11.87 -1.65
C LEU A 406 16.10 -11.99 -0.85
N LYS A 407 15.93 -13.06 -0.05
CA LYS A 407 14.79 -13.25 0.85
C LYS A 407 14.64 -12.07 1.79
N GLU A 408 15.72 -11.61 2.42
CA GLU A 408 15.66 -10.47 3.35
C GLU A 408 15.37 -9.13 2.65
N LYS A 409 16.01 -8.85 1.49
CA LYS A 409 15.63 -7.66 0.69
C LYS A 409 14.17 -7.72 0.20
N LEU A 410 13.65 -8.91 -0.08
CA LEU A 410 12.24 -9.10 -0.44
C LEU A 410 11.30 -8.94 0.76
N LYS A 411 11.69 -9.41 1.95
CA LYS A 411 10.97 -9.23 3.21
C LYS A 411 10.83 -7.75 3.57
N GLU A 412 11.88 -6.94 3.38
CA GLU A 412 11.80 -5.48 3.50
C GLU A 412 10.76 -4.86 2.56
N LYS A 413 10.72 -5.29 1.28
CA LYS A 413 9.73 -4.79 0.31
C LYS A 413 8.30 -5.26 0.63
N PHE A 414 8.15 -6.50 1.06
CA PHE A 414 6.90 -7.08 1.55
C PHE A 414 6.35 -6.27 2.74
N ILE A 415 7.17 -6.02 3.76
CA ILE A 415 6.83 -5.13 4.89
C ILE A 415 6.50 -3.71 4.41
N GLY A 416 7.10 -3.24 3.32
CA GLY A 416 6.76 -1.97 2.67
C GLY A 416 5.39 -1.94 1.97
N ASP A 417 4.86 -3.10 1.55
CA ASP A 417 3.72 -3.17 0.62
C ASP A 417 2.37 -2.91 1.32
N GLN A 418 1.82 -1.71 1.14
CA GLN A 418 0.52 -1.34 1.68
C GLN A 418 -0.66 -2.03 0.98
N GLY A 419 -0.46 -2.64 -0.18
CA GLY A 419 -1.46 -3.43 -0.90
C GLY A 419 -1.70 -4.77 -0.21
N LEU A 420 -0.62 -5.51 0.08
CA LEU A 420 -0.68 -6.79 0.81
C LEU A 420 -1.23 -6.62 2.23
N HIS A 421 -0.82 -5.55 2.92
CA HIS A 421 -1.13 -5.33 4.33
C HIS A 421 -2.35 -4.41 4.58
N LYS A 422 -3.13 -4.13 3.53
CA LYS A 422 -4.23 -3.14 3.56
C LYS A 422 -5.32 -3.44 4.59
N GLY A 423 -5.62 -4.71 4.83
CA GLY A 423 -6.65 -5.14 5.78
C GLY A 423 -6.36 -4.66 7.20
N ALA A 424 -5.19 -5.00 7.73
CA ALA A 424 -4.75 -4.57 9.05
C ALA A 424 -4.57 -3.04 9.15
N TYR A 425 -4.03 -2.40 8.10
CA TYR A 425 -3.95 -0.94 8.05
C TYR A 425 -5.32 -0.27 8.20
N LEU A 426 -6.36 -0.72 7.48
CA LEU A 426 -7.71 -0.16 7.58
C LEU A 426 -8.36 -0.42 8.95
N ARG A 427 -8.06 -1.55 9.59
CA ARG A 427 -8.50 -1.81 10.98
C ARG A 427 -7.83 -0.83 11.95
N MET A 428 -6.53 -0.58 11.80
CA MET A 428 -5.81 0.38 12.64
C MET A 428 -6.19 1.83 12.36
N GLU A 429 -6.44 2.20 11.11
CA GLU A 429 -6.95 3.53 10.72
C GLU A 429 -8.33 3.82 11.33
N LYS A 430 -9.17 2.79 11.52
CA LYS A 430 -10.42 2.90 12.28
C LYS A 430 -10.16 3.19 13.76
N VAL A 431 -9.17 2.55 14.39
CA VAL A 431 -8.78 2.81 15.79
C VAL A 431 -8.22 4.22 15.95
N GLN A 432 -7.33 4.66 15.05
CA GLN A 432 -6.80 6.02 15.07
C GLN A 432 -7.92 7.07 15.01
N LYS A 433 -8.92 6.89 14.12
CA LYS A 433 -10.10 7.76 14.01
C LYS A 433 -11.05 7.73 15.22
N LEU A 434 -10.89 6.77 16.13
CA LEU A 434 -11.59 6.76 17.43
C LEU A 434 -10.77 7.52 18.47
N LEU A 435 -9.46 7.28 18.55
CA LEU A 435 -8.52 8.01 19.40
C LEU A 435 -8.50 9.52 19.08
N ASP A 436 -8.57 9.91 17.81
CA ASP A 436 -8.66 11.31 17.38
C ASP A 436 -9.91 12.04 17.90
N LYS A 437 -10.97 11.29 18.26
CA LYS A 437 -12.20 11.84 18.84
C LYS A 437 -12.16 11.87 20.37
N ASN A 438 -11.55 10.85 20.97
CA ASN A 438 -11.37 10.74 22.41
C ASN A 438 -10.11 9.91 22.70
N LYS A 439 -9.06 10.57 23.22
CA LYS A 439 -7.76 9.97 23.54
C LYS A 439 -7.70 9.32 24.92
N ASP A 440 -8.72 9.52 25.73
CA ASP A 440 -8.77 9.07 27.13
C ASP A 440 -9.30 7.64 27.23
N ASN A 441 -10.09 7.19 26.25
CA ASN A 441 -10.55 5.81 26.09
C ASN A 441 -9.48 4.89 25.43
N PHE A 442 -8.18 5.14 25.64
CA PHE A 442 -7.12 4.35 25.01
C PHE A 442 -7.19 2.88 25.45
N GLU A 443 -7.35 2.66 26.76
CA GLU A 443 -7.49 1.36 27.40
C GLU A 443 -8.71 0.58 26.88
N ASP A 444 -9.87 1.23 26.74
CA ASP A 444 -11.08 0.61 26.17
C ASP A 444 -10.85 0.16 24.72
N TYR A 445 -10.17 0.98 23.93
CA TYR A 445 -9.87 0.66 22.53
C TYR A 445 -8.78 -0.41 22.44
N ALA A 446 -7.84 -0.47 23.38
CA ALA A 446 -6.87 -1.55 23.50
C ALA A 446 -7.56 -2.88 23.81
N GLN A 447 -8.43 -2.93 24.83
CA GLN A 447 -9.22 -4.13 25.16
C GLN A 447 -10.12 -4.59 24.02
N LYS A 448 -10.64 -3.66 23.22
CA LYS A 448 -11.62 -3.95 22.16
C LYS A 448 -11.03 -4.26 20.79
N TYR A 449 -9.85 -3.74 20.47
CA TYR A 449 -9.27 -3.80 19.12
C TYR A 449 -7.81 -4.25 19.07
N SER A 450 -7.09 -4.32 20.19
CA SER A 450 -5.74 -4.88 20.20
C SER A 450 -5.81 -6.40 20.10
N GLU A 451 -4.94 -6.96 19.26
CA GLU A 451 -4.78 -8.41 19.05
C GLU A 451 -3.57 -8.97 19.83
N ASP A 452 -2.87 -8.11 20.57
CA ASP A 452 -1.70 -8.42 21.40
C ASP A 452 -2.07 -8.89 22.81
N ILE A 453 -1.18 -9.65 23.47
CA ILE A 453 -1.41 -10.25 24.79
C ILE A 453 -1.74 -9.23 25.89
N HIS A 454 -1.29 -7.98 25.72
CA HIS A 454 -1.55 -6.89 26.65
C HIS A 454 -2.96 -6.27 26.49
N ALA A 455 -3.75 -6.66 25.48
CA ALA A 455 -5.07 -6.10 25.19
C ALA A 455 -5.98 -6.05 26.42
N LEU A 456 -6.15 -7.16 27.14
CA LEU A 456 -7.01 -7.27 28.32
C LEU A 456 -6.60 -6.30 29.45
N LYS A 457 -5.31 -5.94 29.54
CA LYS A 457 -4.76 -4.97 30.50
C LYS A 457 -4.79 -3.52 29.97
N GLY A 458 -5.63 -3.22 28.98
CA GLY A 458 -5.69 -1.90 28.36
C GLY A 458 -4.45 -1.58 27.50
N GLY A 459 -3.76 -2.61 27.00
CA GLY A 459 -2.55 -2.46 26.19
C GLY A 459 -1.27 -2.19 26.99
N ASP A 460 -1.30 -2.34 28.32
CA ASP A 460 -0.21 -1.93 29.20
C ASP A 460 1.01 -2.85 29.18
N ILE A 461 2.16 -2.30 28.77
CA ILE A 461 3.46 -2.99 28.69
C ILE A 461 4.38 -2.62 29.87
N GLY A 462 4.06 -1.58 30.65
CA GLY A 462 4.93 -1.05 31.69
C GLY A 462 6.13 -0.25 31.14
N TYR A 463 7.19 -0.13 31.95
CA TYR A 463 8.41 0.61 31.59
C TYR A 463 9.30 -0.20 30.66
N ILE A 464 9.70 0.40 29.54
CA ILE A 464 10.62 -0.18 28.56
C ILE A 464 11.83 0.74 28.41
N LYS A 465 13.05 0.18 28.42
CA LYS A 465 14.28 0.92 28.14
C LYS A 465 14.35 1.32 26.68
N LEU A 466 14.65 2.59 26.42
CA LEU A 466 14.79 3.14 25.05
C LEU A 466 15.88 2.43 24.23
N SER A 467 16.86 1.80 24.88
CA SER A 467 17.90 0.97 24.24
C SER A 467 17.39 -0.39 23.76
N GLY A 468 16.30 -0.92 24.33
CA GLY A 468 15.69 -2.20 23.94
C GLY A 468 14.53 -2.06 22.95
N MET A 469 14.19 -0.85 22.51
CA MET A 469 13.12 -0.61 21.55
C MET A 469 13.61 -0.79 20.10
N GLY A 470 12.76 -1.40 19.26
CA GLY A 470 12.95 -1.41 17.80
C GLY A 470 13.02 0.00 17.22
N GLY A 471 13.74 0.19 16.11
CA GLY A 471 14.08 1.52 15.59
C GLY A 471 12.87 2.43 15.36
N LYS A 472 11.79 1.88 14.78
CA LYS A 472 10.55 2.65 14.52
C LYS A 472 9.77 2.98 15.78
N LEU A 473 9.73 2.07 16.75
CA LEU A 473 9.14 2.33 18.07
C LEU A 473 9.90 3.46 18.76
N LYS A 474 11.24 3.39 18.75
CA LYS A 474 12.14 4.36 19.35
C LYS A 474 11.99 5.76 18.73
N GLU A 475 11.96 5.85 17.41
CA GLU A 475 11.70 7.10 16.67
C GLU A 475 10.36 7.72 17.06
N ALA A 476 9.30 6.91 17.17
CA ALA A 476 7.99 7.38 17.58
C ALA A 476 7.95 7.85 19.04
N VAL A 477 8.57 7.09 19.96
CA VAL A 477 8.65 7.45 21.39
C VAL A 477 9.43 8.74 21.60
N LEU A 478 10.57 8.93 20.93
CA LEU A 478 11.37 10.16 21.01
C LEU A 478 10.64 11.41 20.51
N GLY A 479 9.63 11.24 19.65
CA GLY A 479 8.77 12.33 19.17
C GLY A 479 7.56 12.64 20.09
N LEU A 480 7.42 11.95 21.22
CA LEU A 480 6.25 12.03 22.10
C LEU A 480 6.59 12.54 23.50
N GLN A 481 5.57 13.11 24.15
CA GLN A 481 5.60 13.53 25.55
C GLN A 481 4.59 12.67 26.33
N ALA A 482 4.72 12.62 27.66
CA ALA A 482 3.72 11.99 28.52
C ALA A 482 2.31 12.53 28.23
N GLY A 483 1.33 11.62 28.16
CA GLY A 483 -0.05 11.88 27.76
C GLY A 483 -0.31 11.81 26.24
N ASN A 484 0.71 11.91 25.38
CA ASN A 484 0.52 11.93 23.93
C ASN A 484 0.41 10.53 23.30
N VAL A 485 -0.34 10.46 22.20
CA VAL A 485 -0.63 9.28 21.39
C VAL A 485 0.10 9.40 20.05
N SER A 486 0.68 8.30 19.57
CA SER A 486 1.40 8.25 18.28
C SER A 486 0.48 8.29 17.07
N GLY A 487 1.07 8.46 15.89
CA GLY A 487 0.45 8.01 14.64
C GLY A 487 0.46 6.48 14.53
N ILE A 488 -0.04 5.95 13.41
CA ILE A 488 0.08 4.52 13.08
C ILE A 488 1.53 4.20 12.75
N ILE A 489 2.14 3.31 13.52
CA ILE A 489 3.47 2.77 13.29
C ILE A 489 3.32 1.42 12.60
N LYS A 490 4.18 1.12 11.61
CA LYS A 490 4.24 -0.19 10.94
C LYS A 490 5.61 -0.83 11.17
N GLU A 491 5.63 -1.97 11.83
CA GLU A 491 6.83 -2.75 12.11
C GLU A 491 6.55 -4.19 11.71
N GLU A 492 7.44 -4.80 10.92
CA GLU A 492 7.33 -6.18 10.44
C GLU A 492 5.91 -6.54 9.96
N ASP A 493 5.25 -7.47 10.66
CA ASP A 493 3.95 -8.03 10.37
C ASP A 493 2.79 -7.33 11.11
N LYS A 494 3.02 -6.19 11.77
CA LYS A 494 2.02 -5.52 12.63
C LYS A 494 1.93 -4.01 12.41
N TYR A 495 0.76 -3.47 12.75
CA TYR A 495 0.52 -2.05 12.93
C TYR A 495 0.20 -1.78 14.38
N TYR A 496 0.77 -0.74 14.97
CA TYR A 496 0.43 -0.33 16.33
C TYR A 496 0.34 1.19 16.51
N ILE A 497 -0.37 1.58 17.55
CA ILE A 497 -0.42 2.95 18.09
C ILE A 497 -0.02 2.86 19.55
N ILE A 498 0.89 3.72 19.99
CA ILE A 498 1.30 3.82 21.40
C ILE A 498 0.75 5.09 22.04
N LYS A 499 0.60 5.06 23.37
CA LYS A 499 0.42 6.25 24.21
C LYS A 499 1.48 6.22 25.31
N VAL A 500 2.24 7.30 25.43
CA VAL A 500 3.27 7.45 26.47
C VAL A 500 2.59 7.96 27.74
N TYR A 501 2.85 7.32 28.88
CA TYR A 501 2.29 7.69 30.18
C TYR A 501 3.33 8.35 31.08
N ASP A 502 4.56 7.88 31.06
CA ASP A 502 5.66 8.45 31.85
C ASP A 502 7.01 8.27 31.13
N ILE A 503 7.96 9.17 31.41
CA ILE A 503 9.34 9.15 30.89
C ILE A 503 10.29 9.40 32.06
N LYS A 504 11.17 8.44 32.33
CA LYS A 504 12.18 8.51 33.39
C LYS A 504 13.58 8.52 32.81
N ASP A 505 14.33 9.57 33.11
CA ASP A 505 15.75 9.67 32.79
C ASP A 505 16.58 9.18 33.98
N GLY A 506 17.26 8.04 33.81
CA GLY A 506 18.12 7.44 34.84
C GLY A 506 19.57 7.30 34.39
N ARG A 507 20.49 7.07 35.36
CA ARG A 507 21.91 6.79 35.07
C ARG A 507 22.11 5.55 34.17
N ALA A 508 21.15 4.64 34.13
CA ALA A 508 21.16 3.43 33.31
C ALA A 508 20.48 3.61 31.93
N GLY A 509 20.11 4.83 31.55
CA GLY A 509 19.38 5.17 30.33
C GLY A 509 17.95 5.65 30.59
N GLN A 510 17.27 6.06 29.51
CA GLN A 510 15.88 6.50 29.54
C GLN A 510 14.93 5.30 29.51
N GLU A 511 13.95 5.30 30.41
CA GLU A 511 12.86 4.33 30.51
C GLU A 511 11.52 5.03 30.25
N VAL A 512 10.65 4.40 29.47
CA VAL A 512 9.36 4.97 29.06
C VAL A 512 8.25 4.00 29.40
N TRP A 513 7.25 4.44 30.16
CA TRP A 513 6.01 3.70 30.34
C TRP A 513 5.08 4.01 29.19
N LEU A 514 4.68 2.97 28.45
CA LEU A 514 3.74 3.09 27.35
C LEU A 514 2.70 1.98 27.35
N LYS A 515 1.54 2.29 26.77
CA LYS A 515 0.51 1.31 26.39
C LYS A 515 0.39 1.27 24.87
N GLN A 516 0.05 0.11 24.31
CA GLN A 516 -0.10 -0.08 22.87
C GLN A 516 -1.45 -0.68 22.47
N ILE A 517 -1.93 -0.29 21.28
CA ILE A 517 -2.96 -1.03 20.54
C ILE A 517 -2.27 -1.61 19.31
N THR A 518 -2.25 -2.93 19.18
CA THR A 518 -1.54 -3.65 18.13
C THR A 518 -2.54 -4.46 17.29
N ILE A 519 -2.40 -4.41 15.98
CA ILE A 519 -3.18 -5.21 15.04
C ILE A 519 -2.19 -5.91 14.11
N PHE A 520 -2.21 -7.24 14.14
CA PHE A 520 -1.37 -8.05 13.28
C PHE A 520 -1.95 -8.06 11.85
N THR A 521 -1.05 -8.23 10.89
CA THR A 521 -1.40 -8.49 9.50
C THR A 521 -1.86 -9.94 9.31
N ASN A 522 -1.45 -10.84 10.21
CA ASN A 522 -1.62 -12.29 10.11
C ASN A 522 -1.10 -12.85 8.77
N TYR A 523 -0.13 -12.15 8.18
CA TYR A 523 0.44 -12.46 6.87
C TYR A 523 1.94 -12.23 6.90
N THR A 524 2.69 -13.28 7.25
CA THR A 524 4.15 -13.25 7.28
C THR A 524 4.73 -13.41 5.88
N PHE A 525 6.01 -13.11 5.71
CA PHE A 525 6.70 -13.25 4.42
C PHE A 525 6.78 -14.72 3.99
N GLU A 526 6.95 -15.63 4.96
CA GLU A 526 7.00 -17.08 4.77
C GLU A 526 5.64 -17.59 4.28
N LYS A 527 4.54 -17.12 4.88
CA LYS A 527 3.17 -17.45 4.43
C LYS A 527 2.89 -16.91 3.03
N TYR A 528 3.38 -15.72 2.70
CA TYR A 528 3.29 -15.15 1.36
C TYR A 528 4.04 -15.97 0.30
N LEU A 529 5.25 -16.45 0.60
CA LEU A 529 5.97 -17.36 -0.29
C LEU A 529 5.25 -18.71 -0.44
N GLU A 530 4.68 -19.25 0.63
CA GLU A 530 3.90 -20.50 0.59
C GLU A 530 2.63 -20.34 -0.28
N ASP A 531 1.89 -19.24 -0.14
CA ASP A 531 0.72 -18.95 -0.97
C ASP A 531 1.10 -18.83 -2.45
N LEU A 532 2.17 -18.10 -2.76
CA LEU A 532 2.68 -17.97 -4.13
C LEU A 532 3.11 -19.31 -4.72
N ARG A 533 3.68 -20.20 -3.90
CA ARG A 533 4.06 -21.56 -4.27
C ARG A 533 2.84 -22.43 -4.54
N SER A 534 1.85 -22.44 -3.65
CA SER A 534 0.61 -23.22 -3.83
C SER A 534 -0.21 -22.77 -5.05
N GLN A 535 -0.11 -21.49 -5.43
CA GLN A 535 -0.75 -20.92 -6.62
C GLN A 535 0.13 -21.02 -7.89
N ALA A 536 1.38 -21.49 -7.79
CA ALA A 536 2.29 -21.56 -8.92
C ALA A 536 1.87 -22.65 -9.92
N LYS A 537 1.81 -22.28 -11.19
CA LYS A 537 1.66 -23.26 -12.27
C LYS A 537 3.01 -23.87 -12.58
N VAL A 538 3.19 -25.14 -12.22
CA VAL A 538 4.43 -25.89 -12.40
C VAL A 538 4.23 -26.99 -13.44
N TRP A 539 5.10 -27.00 -14.45
CA TRP A 539 5.24 -28.11 -15.39
C TRP A 539 6.64 -28.70 -15.23
N THR A 540 6.73 -29.93 -14.75
CA THR A 540 7.98 -30.72 -14.79
C THR A 540 8.06 -31.38 -16.16
N LEU A 541 9.20 -31.23 -16.84
CA LEU A 541 9.42 -31.78 -18.19
C LEU A 541 10.39 -32.97 -18.19
N ILE A 542 11.19 -33.09 -17.14
CA ILE A 542 12.08 -34.23 -16.89
C ILE A 542 11.29 -35.38 -16.26
N ASN A 543 11.45 -36.58 -16.81
CA ASN A 543 11.06 -37.81 -16.15
C ASN A 543 12.22 -38.27 -15.26
N HIS A 544 11.92 -38.59 -14.01
CA HIS A 544 12.81 -39.26 -13.06
C HIS A 544 12.30 -40.67 -12.80
#